data_AF-T1B3A5-F1
#
_entry.id   AF-T1B3A5-F1
#
_cell.length_a   1.000
_cell.length_b   1.000
_cell.length_c   1.000
_cell.angle_alpha   90.00
_cell.angle_beta   90.00
_cell.angle_gamma   90.00
#
_symmetry.space_group_name_H-M   'P 1'
#
loop_
_entity.id
_entity.type
_entity.pdbx_description
1 polymer ?
#
loop_
_entity_poly.entity_id
_entity_poly.type
_entity_poly.pdbx_seq_one_letter_code
_entity_poly.pdbx_strand_id
1 'polypeptide(L)' 'SAAAIYIASLQCGERRTQREVAEVAGVTEVTIRNRYKELTEKLNLRVTL' A
#
# COMPACT_ATOMS: atom_id res chain seq x y z
N SER A 1 5.43 6.89 -0.73
CA SER A 1 4.35 7.59 -0.01
C SER A 1 3.04 6.81 -0.07
N ALA A 2 2.33 6.73 -1.22
CA ALA A 2 1.02 6.05 -1.30
C ALA A 2 1.04 4.55 -0.88
N ALA A 3 2.01 3.76 -1.34
CA ALA A 3 2.13 2.36 -0.93
C ALA A 3 2.45 2.18 0.56
N ALA A 4 3.18 3.12 1.17
CA ALA A 4 3.45 3.07 2.61
C ALA A 4 2.18 3.35 3.42
N ILE A 5 1.34 4.29 2.97
CA ILE A 5 0.02 4.56 3.56
C ILE A 5 -0.88 3.33 3.43
N TYR A 6 -0.90 2.70 2.24
CA TYR A 6 -1.66 1.46 2.04
C TYR A 6 -1.19 0.34 2.98
N ILE A 7 0.12 0.11 3.09
CA ILE A 7 0.69 -0.91 3.99
C ILE A 7 0.34 -0.61 5.45
N ALA A 8 0.44 0.66 5.88
CA ALA A 8 0.06 1.08 7.23
C ALA A 8 -1.42 0.82 7.50
N SER A 9 -2.30 1.11 6.54
CA SER A 9 -3.75 0.84 6.66
C SER A 9 -4.05 -0.64 6.90
N LEU A 10 -3.28 -1.53 6.26
CA LEU A 10 -3.41 -2.97 6.47
C LEU A 10 -2.90 -3.40 7.86
N GLN A 11 -1.77 -2.85 8.31
CA GLN A 11 -1.19 -3.20 9.62
C GLN A 11 -2.01 -2.67 10.79
N CYS A 12 -2.63 -1.51 10.64
CA CYS A 12 -3.50 -0.91 11.65
C CYS A 12 -4.91 -1.53 11.68
N GLY A 13 -5.22 -2.48 10.78
CA GLY A 13 -6.57 -3.04 10.64
C GLY A 13 -7.59 -2.10 10.01
N GLU A 14 -7.20 -0.87 9.69
CA GLU A 14 -8.01 0.13 8.98
C GLU A 14 -7.92 -0.08 7.47
N ARG A 15 -8.42 -1.22 6.98
CA ARG A 15 -8.27 -1.60 5.57
C ARG A 15 -8.81 -0.50 4.65
N ARG A 16 -7.92 0.08 3.84
CA ARG A 16 -8.25 0.91 2.68
C ARG A 16 -7.93 0.13 1.42
N THR A 17 -8.75 0.30 0.39
CA THR A 17 -8.48 -0.26 -0.93
C THR A 17 -7.33 0.50 -1.60
N GLN A 18 -6.63 -0.15 -2.54
CA GLN A 18 -5.61 0.52 -3.33
C GLN A 18 -6.20 1.68 -4.15
N ARG A 19 -7.47 1.57 -4.56
CA ARG A 19 -8.19 2.63 -5.28
C ARG A 19 -8.39 3.88 -4.42
N GLU A 20 -8.89 3.74 -3.20
CA GLU A 20 -9.10 4.88 -2.29
C GLU A 20 -7.79 5.60 -2.00
N VAL A 21 -6.71 4.85 -1.77
CA VAL A 21 -5.38 5.44 -1.52
C VAL A 21 -4.81 6.08 -2.80
N ALA A 22 -5.06 5.48 -3.97
CA ALA A 22 -4.62 6.00 -5.27
C ALA A 22 -5.28 7.36 -5.58
N GLU A 23 -6.58 7.46 -5.35
CA GLU A 23 -7.37 8.67 -5.57
C GLU A 23 -6.89 9.82 -4.68
N VAL A 24 -6.74 9.59 -3.37
CA VAL A 24 -6.27 10.60 -2.42
C VAL A 24 -4.81 11.01 -2.69
N ALA A 25 -3.96 10.06 -3.08
CA ALA A 25 -2.55 10.32 -3.33
C ALA A 25 -2.24 10.81 -4.75
N GLY A 26 -3.24 10.92 -5.64
CA GLY A 26 -3.06 11.35 -7.03
C GLY A 26 -2.17 10.40 -7.86
N VAL A 27 -2.21 9.10 -7.57
CA VAL A 27 -1.44 8.08 -8.28
C VAL A 27 -2.37 7.01 -8.84
N THR A 28 -1.83 6.07 -9.62
CA THR A 28 -2.61 4.92 -10.10
C THR A 28 -2.54 3.75 -9.12
N GLU A 29 -3.56 2.88 -9.15
CA GLU A 29 -3.54 1.61 -8.41
C GLU A 29 -2.32 0.75 -8.76
N VAL A 30 -1.89 0.77 -10.03
CA VAL A 30 -0.69 0.04 -10.50
C VAL A 30 0.57 0.58 -9.83
N THR A 31 0.68 1.91 -9.67
CA THR A 31 1.79 2.54 -8.94
C THR A 31 1.84 2.04 -7.50
N ILE A 32 0.69 1.99 -6.81
CA ILE A 32 0.62 1.48 -5.43
C ILE A 32 1.03 0.01 -5.38
N ARG A 33 0.52 -0.82 -6.29
CA ARG A 33 0.83 -2.26 -6.35
C ARG A 33 2.31 -2.53 -6.58
N ASN A 34 2.95 -1.81 -7.50
CA ASN A 34 4.37 -1.99 -7.79
C ASN A 34 5.24 -1.58 -6.60
N ARG A 35 4.95 -0.43 -5.99
CA ARG A 35 5.70 0.03 -4.81
C ARG A 35 5.41 -0.82 -3.56
N TYR A 36 4.19 -1.35 -3.42
CA TYR A 36 3.85 -2.31 -2.37
C TYR A 36 4.77 -3.53 -2.44
N LYS A 37 4.84 -4.20 -3.60
CA LYS A 37 5.69 -5.38 -3.79
C LYS A 37 7.16 -5.09 -3.48
N GLU A 38 7.69 -4.01 -4.05
CA GLU A 38 9.07 -3.58 -3.83
C GLU A 38 9.37 -3.35 -2.33
N LEU A 39 8.46 -2.68 -1.61
CA LEU A 39 8.62 -2.41 -0.19
C LEU A 39 8.51 -3.67 0.65
N THR A 40 7.55 -4.56 0.36
CA THR A 40 7.39 -5.81 1.11
C THR A 40 8.59 -6.74 0.94
N GLU A 41 9.17 -6.78 -0.27
CA GLU A 41 10.37 -7.57 -0.56
C GLU A 41 11.61 -6.99 0.11
N LYS A 42 11.86 -5.67 -0.05
CA LYS A 42 13.06 -5.03 0.50
C LYS A 42 13.07 -4.95 2.02
N LEU A 43 11.89 -4.82 2.64
CA LEU A 43 11.76 -4.61 4.08
C LEU A 43 11.31 -5.88 4.83
N ASN A 44 11.18 -7.02 4.15
CA ASN A 44 10.70 -8.28 4.71
C ASN A 44 9.40 -8.13 5.53
N LEU A 45 8.49 -7.27 5.05
CA LEU A 45 7.25 -6.98 5.77
C LEU A 45 6.28 -8.15 5.61
N ARG A 46 5.86 -8.74 6.73
CA ARG A 46 4.72 -9.67 6.77
C ARG A 46 3.43 -8.86 6.80
N VAL A 47 2.86 -8.59 5.63
CA VAL A 47 1.55 -7.98 5.52
C VAL A 47 0.52 -9.11 5.44
N THR A 48 -0.31 -9.25 6.47
CA THR A 48 -1.38 -10.25 6.53
C THR A 48 -2.58 -9.74 5.73
N LEU A 49 -2.95 -10.43 4.65
CA LEU A 49 -4.16 -10.15 3.86
C LEU A 49 -5.43 -10.61 4.56
#